data_AF-A0A954MMR9-F1
#
_entry.id   AF-A0A954MMR9-F1
#
_cell.length_a   1.000
_cell.length_b   1.000
_cell.length_c   1.000
_cell.angle_alpha   90.00
_cell.angle_beta   90.00
_cell.angle_gamma   90.00
#
_symmetry.space_group_name_H-M   'P 1'
#
loop_
_entity.id
_entity.type
_entity.pdbx_description
1 polymer ?
#
loop_
_entity_poly.entity_id
_entity_poly.type
_entity_poly.pdbx_seq_one_letter_code
_entity_poly.pdbx_strand_id
1 'polypeptide(L)'
;NGTMSGLGSHWNDLRFWALDLDAPKSITPLGDVQPHPEIAPASMSVVYDYAARGDKPHQGALTLGWYQGEDKPEIWKSGGIPQWGNGVLFVGDKGMLLSDYGKHVLLPEEQYKDFQPPEQFIANSPGHHAEWVIACRTGSPTGSPFSYAGLLTEANHLGNVAYRAGQKIEWNHADMTIPNCPAAEQYLKREPRTGWSLS
;
A
#
# COMPACT_ATOMS: atom_id res chain seq x y z
N ASN A 1 -4.16 1.55 -12.74
CA ASN A 1 -4.51 0.30 -13.47
C ASN A 1 -3.45 -0.76 -13.20
N GLY A 2 -3.77 -2.02 -13.49
CA GLY A 2 -2.84 -3.13 -13.30
C GLY A 2 -2.74 -3.60 -11.84
N THR A 3 -1.82 -4.55 -11.61
CA THR A 3 -1.67 -5.27 -10.35
C THR A 3 -1.55 -4.34 -9.14
N MET A 4 -0.75 -3.29 -9.21
CA MET A 4 -0.61 -2.35 -8.09
C MET A 4 -1.92 -1.64 -7.72
N SER A 5 -2.72 -1.20 -8.69
CA SER A 5 -4.00 -0.55 -8.37
C SER A 5 -5.10 -1.53 -7.96
N GLY A 6 -5.04 -2.79 -8.42
CA GLY A 6 -6.01 -3.83 -8.05
C GLY A 6 -5.63 -4.53 -6.75
N LEU A 7 -4.51 -5.26 -6.77
CA LEU A 7 -3.98 -6.01 -5.62
C LEU A 7 -3.35 -5.12 -4.55
N GLY A 8 -2.96 -3.88 -4.86
CA GLY A 8 -2.48 -2.95 -3.82
C GLY A 8 -3.54 -2.71 -2.75
N SER A 9 -4.82 -2.57 -3.12
CA SER A 9 -5.89 -2.38 -2.11
C SER A 9 -6.10 -3.61 -1.22
N HIS A 10 -5.61 -4.77 -1.64
CA HIS A 10 -5.67 -6.01 -0.85
C HIS A 10 -4.48 -6.14 0.10
N TRP A 11 -3.27 -5.93 -0.42
CA TRP A 11 -2.03 -6.18 0.32
C TRP A 11 -1.49 -4.96 1.06
N ASN A 12 -1.93 -3.75 0.68
CA ASN A 12 -1.52 -2.52 1.35
C ASN A 12 -2.49 -2.14 2.47
N ASP A 13 -3.69 -2.71 2.48
CA ASP A 13 -4.72 -2.48 3.49
C ASP A 13 -4.22 -2.78 4.91
N LEU A 14 -3.67 -3.99 5.14
CA LEU A 14 -3.22 -4.40 6.47
C LEU A 14 -2.24 -3.40 7.10
N ARG A 15 -1.26 -2.92 6.32
CA ARG A 15 -0.27 -1.94 6.79
C ARG A 15 -0.83 -0.53 6.90
N PHE A 16 -1.75 -0.13 6.00
CA PHE A 16 -2.44 1.15 6.11
C PHE A 16 -3.26 1.24 7.39
N TRP A 17 -4.01 0.20 7.68
CA TRP A 17 -4.82 0.10 8.88
C TRP A 17 -3.98 -0.02 10.15
N ALA A 18 -2.98 -0.91 10.17
CA ALA A 18 -2.17 -1.17 11.36
C ALA A 18 -1.22 -0.01 11.74
N LEU A 19 -0.75 0.75 10.76
CA LEU A 19 0.24 1.84 10.96
C LEU A 19 -0.37 3.23 10.78
N ASP A 20 -1.69 3.31 10.62
CA ASP A 20 -2.43 4.57 10.45
C ASP A 20 -1.77 5.44 9.36
N LEU A 21 -1.58 4.84 8.17
CA LEU A 21 -0.94 5.50 7.03
C LEU A 21 -1.89 6.46 6.33
N ASP A 22 -1.32 7.52 5.78
CA ASP A 22 -1.99 8.56 5.00
C ASP A 22 -1.35 8.70 3.60
N ALA A 23 -1.13 9.93 3.13
CA ALA A 23 -0.45 10.19 1.87
C ALA A 23 1.08 10.09 2.00
N PRO A 24 1.76 9.37 1.10
CA PRO A 24 3.23 9.31 1.06
C PRO A 24 3.83 10.69 0.74
N LYS A 25 5.08 10.92 1.16
CA LYS A 25 5.86 12.11 0.78
C LYS A 25 6.54 11.96 -0.57
N SER A 26 7.02 10.77 -0.86
CA SER A 26 7.62 10.47 -2.15
C SER A 26 7.50 9.01 -2.51
N ILE A 27 7.57 8.75 -3.82
CA ILE A 27 7.52 7.41 -4.39
C ILE A 27 8.67 7.29 -5.38
N THR A 28 9.47 6.25 -5.23
CA THR A 28 10.67 6.00 -6.04
C THR A 28 10.54 4.63 -6.72
N PRO A 29 10.56 4.54 -8.06
CA PRO A 29 10.66 3.26 -8.72
C PRO A 29 12.03 2.63 -8.48
N LEU A 30 12.06 1.31 -8.32
CA LEU A 30 13.30 0.56 -8.13
C LEU A 30 13.76 -0.09 -9.44
N GLY A 31 15.09 -0.14 -9.61
CA GLY A 31 15.72 -0.74 -10.79
C GLY A 31 15.72 0.18 -12.02
N ASP A 32 16.16 -0.38 -13.14
CA ASP A 32 16.05 0.28 -14.45
C ASP A 32 14.63 0.11 -14.98
N VAL A 33 13.88 1.22 -15.04
CA VAL A 33 12.45 1.22 -15.31
C VAL A 33 12.18 1.60 -16.76
N GLN A 34 11.59 0.66 -17.50
CA GLN A 34 11.20 0.81 -18.90
C GLN A 34 9.68 0.63 -19.02
N PRO A 35 8.88 1.69 -18.77
CA PRO A 35 7.42 1.58 -18.76
C PRO A 35 6.86 1.44 -20.18
N HIS A 36 5.93 0.51 -20.38
CA HIS A 36 5.21 0.41 -21.65
C HIS A 36 4.25 1.60 -21.81
N PRO A 37 4.13 2.21 -23.01
CA PRO A 37 3.27 3.38 -23.21
C PRO A 37 1.78 3.11 -22.91
N GLU A 38 1.32 1.89 -23.21
CA GLU A 38 -0.13 1.57 -23.22
C GLU A 38 -0.61 0.60 -22.13
N ILE A 39 0.27 -0.20 -21.52
CA ILE A 39 -0.13 -1.26 -20.59
C ILE A 39 0.55 -1.09 -19.23
N ALA A 40 -0.12 -1.54 -18.18
CA ALA A 40 0.46 -1.58 -16.85
C ALA A 40 1.53 -2.68 -16.77
N PRO A 41 2.61 -2.48 -15.98
CA PRO A 41 3.67 -3.46 -15.86
C PRO A 41 3.18 -4.75 -15.17
N ALA A 42 3.64 -5.90 -15.66
CA ALA A 42 3.44 -7.19 -14.98
C ALA A 42 4.34 -7.28 -13.74
N SER A 43 5.63 -6.99 -13.90
CA SER A 43 6.62 -6.85 -12.83
C SER A 43 6.96 -5.39 -12.61
N MET A 44 6.93 -4.95 -11.36
CA MET A 44 7.43 -3.64 -10.96
C MET A 44 7.71 -3.65 -9.46
N SER A 45 8.58 -2.73 -9.05
CA SER A 45 8.81 -2.43 -7.66
C SER A 45 8.98 -0.92 -7.44
N VAL A 46 8.43 -0.45 -6.34
CA VAL A 46 8.46 0.95 -5.93
C VAL A 46 8.63 1.03 -4.42
N VAL A 47 9.24 2.11 -3.97
CA VAL A 47 9.40 2.45 -2.56
C VAL A 47 8.68 3.74 -2.25
N TYR A 48 7.96 3.76 -1.15
CA TYR A 48 7.25 4.90 -0.62
C TYR A 48 7.92 5.37 0.65
N ASP A 49 8.14 6.67 0.75
CA ASP A 49 8.59 7.30 1.99
C ASP A 49 7.40 7.99 2.65
N TYR A 50 7.15 7.62 3.90
CA TYR A 50 6.13 8.23 4.76
C TYR A 50 6.82 9.02 5.88
N ALA A 51 6.34 10.24 6.12
CA ALA A 51 6.76 11.02 7.27
C ALA A 51 6.15 10.46 8.57
N ALA A 52 6.73 10.83 9.70
CA ALA A 52 6.11 10.60 11.01
C ALA A 52 4.82 11.42 11.14
N ARG A 53 3.84 10.87 11.85
CA ARG A 53 2.49 11.43 12.02
C ARG A 53 2.09 11.36 13.49
N GLY A 54 2.01 12.48 14.19
CA GLY A 54 1.67 12.46 15.61
C GLY A 54 2.65 11.66 16.47
N ASP A 55 2.17 11.20 17.64
CA ASP A 55 3.04 10.74 18.73
C ASP A 55 2.88 9.25 19.07
N LYS A 56 2.01 8.50 18.37
CA LYS A 56 1.85 7.07 18.66
C LYS A 56 3.01 6.26 18.08
N PRO A 57 3.46 5.17 18.74
CA PRO A 57 4.61 4.38 18.29
C PRO A 57 4.50 3.83 16.86
N HIS A 58 3.29 3.50 16.38
CA HIS A 58 3.07 2.97 15.03
C HIS A 58 3.02 4.04 13.94
N GLN A 59 3.08 5.32 14.30
CA GLN A 59 2.97 6.44 13.36
C GLN A 59 4.33 7.11 13.07
N GLY A 60 5.44 6.42 13.36
CA GLY A 60 6.77 6.89 12.99
C GLY A 60 6.97 7.01 11.48
N ALA A 61 8.02 7.73 11.07
CA ALA A 61 8.44 7.75 9.68
C ALA A 61 8.84 6.33 9.26
N LEU A 62 8.47 5.95 8.03
CA LEU A 62 8.78 4.62 7.51
C LEU A 62 8.97 4.62 6.01
N THR A 63 9.65 3.58 5.57
CA THR A 63 9.78 3.24 4.16
C THR A 63 8.98 1.98 3.89
N LEU A 64 8.20 2.00 2.83
CA LEU A 64 7.33 0.90 2.44
C LEU A 64 7.72 0.45 1.03
N GLY A 65 7.99 -0.84 0.87
CA GLY A 65 8.27 -1.45 -0.42
C GLY A 65 7.04 -2.13 -1.02
N TRP A 66 6.85 -1.96 -2.32
CA TRP A 66 5.96 -2.79 -3.13
C TRP A 66 6.77 -3.56 -4.16
N TYR A 67 6.50 -4.85 -4.28
CA TYR A 67 7.12 -5.74 -5.26
C TYR A 67 6.02 -6.63 -5.84
N GLN A 68 5.93 -6.70 -7.17
CA GLN A 68 4.94 -7.54 -7.86
C GLN A 68 5.56 -8.25 -9.06
N GLY A 69 4.88 -9.31 -9.51
CA GLY A 69 5.35 -10.14 -10.62
C GLY A 69 6.61 -10.89 -10.22
N GLU A 70 7.66 -10.74 -11.02
CA GLU A 70 8.97 -11.36 -10.79
C GLU A 70 9.79 -10.60 -9.73
N ASP A 71 9.48 -9.33 -9.49
CA ASP A 71 10.18 -8.51 -8.51
C ASP A 71 9.94 -9.05 -7.09
N LYS A 72 11.02 -9.08 -6.31
CA LYS A 72 11.05 -9.51 -4.90
C LYS A 72 12.07 -8.67 -4.13
N PRO A 73 11.85 -8.41 -2.83
CA PRO A 73 12.86 -7.77 -1.99
C PRO A 73 14.07 -8.71 -1.79
N GLU A 74 15.25 -8.15 -1.57
CA GLU A 74 16.50 -8.91 -1.40
C GLU A 74 16.46 -9.91 -0.22
N ILE A 75 15.77 -9.56 0.86
CA ILE A 75 15.59 -10.47 2.00
C ILE A 75 14.81 -11.74 1.62
N TRP A 76 13.89 -11.63 0.65
CA TRP A 76 13.20 -12.79 0.09
C TRP A 76 14.15 -13.56 -0.83
N LYS A 77 14.85 -12.89 -1.75
CA LYS A 77 15.77 -13.56 -2.71
C LYS A 77 16.89 -14.34 -2.02
N SER A 78 17.38 -13.84 -0.90
CA SER A 78 18.45 -14.46 -0.10
C SER A 78 17.97 -15.57 0.84
N GLY A 79 16.65 -15.84 0.90
CA GLY A 79 16.09 -16.82 1.83
C GLY A 79 16.07 -16.37 3.29
N GLY A 80 16.23 -15.07 3.56
CA GLY A 80 16.18 -14.50 4.91
C GLY A 80 14.80 -14.50 5.56
N ILE A 81 13.76 -14.78 4.77
CA ILE A 81 12.38 -15.01 5.23
C ILE A 81 11.77 -16.23 4.51
N PRO A 82 10.72 -16.86 5.08
CA PRO A 82 9.96 -17.88 4.38
C PRO A 82 9.51 -17.45 2.98
N GLN A 83 9.67 -18.33 1.99
CA GLN A 83 9.41 -18.06 0.57
C GLN A 83 7.90 -18.08 0.23
N TRP A 84 7.12 -17.22 0.88
CA TRP A 84 5.69 -17.10 0.58
C TRP A 84 5.49 -16.46 -0.78
N GLY A 85 4.44 -16.87 -1.50
CA GLY A 85 4.11 -16.32 -2.82
C GLY A 85 3.59 -14.88 -2.77
N ASN A 86 2.89 -14.52 -1.69
CA ASN A 86 2.42 -13.16 -1.40
C ASN A 86 2.42 -12.94 0.12
N GLY A 87 2.55 -11.70 0.56
CA GLY A 87 2.48 -11.35 1.97
C GLY A 87 2.92 -9.92 2.25
N VAL A 88 2.78 -9.52 3.51
CA VAL A 88 3.20 -8.25 4.07
C VAL A 88 4.28 -8.53 5.10
N LEU A 89 5.45 -7.94 4.92
CA LEU A 89 6.55 -8.02 5.87
C LEU A 89 6.66 -6.71 6.64
N PHE A 90 6.46 -6.77 7.95
CA PHE A 90 6.81 -5.69 8.87
C PHE A 90 8.21 -5.94 9.39
N VAL A 91 9.07 -4.93 9.32
CA VAL A 91 10.46 -5.00 9.78
C VAL A 91 10.65 -4.01 10.93
N GLY A 92 10.90 -4.54 12.12
CA GLY A 92 11.18 -3.77 13.32
C GLY A 92 12.63 -3.90 13.78
N ASP A 93 12.97 -3.18 14.84
CA ASP A 93 14.27 -3.18 15.49
C ASP A 93 14.61 -4.52 16.17
N LYS A 94 13.59 -5.25 16.64
CA LYS A 94 13.74 -6.50 17.41
C LYS A 94 13.41 -7.76 16.61
N GLY A 95 12.85 -7.63 15.42
CA GLY A 95 12.40 -8.77 14.62
C GLY A 95 11.48 -8.34 13.50
N MET A 96 10.89 -9.33 12.84
CA MET A 96 9.97 -9.11 11.73
C MET A 96 8.66 -9.87 11.95
N LEU A 97 7.58 -9.37 11.34
CA LEU A 97 6.31 -10.07 11.24
C LEU A 97 5.99 -10.27 9.76
N LEU A 98 5.96 -11.51 9.31
CA LEU A 98 5.47 -11.88 7.99
C LEU A 98 4.00 -12.30 8.09
N SER A 99 3.14 -11.63 7.34
CA SER A 99 1.68 -11.75 7.47
C SER A 99 0.97 -11.89 6.13
N ASP A 100 -0.11 -12.67 6.12
CA ASP A 100 -1.16 -12.60 5.11
C ASP A 100 -2.55 -12.49 5.78
N TYR A 101 -3.63 -12.83 5.08
CA TYR A 101 -4.99 -12.77 5.59
C TYR A 101 -5.32 -13.74 6.74
N GLY A 102 -4.53 -14.80 6.93
CA GLY A 102 -4.81 -15.80 7.95
C GLY A 102 -3.58 -16.39 8.63
N LYS A 103 -2.37 -16.04 8.17
CA LYS A 103 -1.11 -16.54 8.68
C LYS A 103 -0.23 -15.39 9.13
N HIS A 104 0.30 -15.52 10.35
CA HIS A 104 1.18 -14.55 10.98
C HIS A 104 2.39 -15.29 11.55
N VAL A 105 3.59 -14.91 11.14
CA VAL A 105 4.85 -15.54 11.60
C VAL A 105 5.82 -14.46 12.05
N LEU A 106 6.25 -14.55 13.32
CA LEU A 106 7.32 -13.73 13.86
C LEU A 106 8.67 -14.33 13.50
N LEU A 107 9.62 -13.49 13.10
CA LEU A 107 10.95 -13.90 12.64
C LEU A 107 12.05 -13.17 13.42
N PRO A 108 13.17 -13.85 13.74
CA PRO A 108 13.42 -15.27 13.49
C PRO A 108 12.56 -16.19 14.39
N GLU A 109 11.98 -17.25 13.84
CA GLU A 109 10.98 -18.09 14.53
C GLU A 109 11.49 -18.63 15.88
N GLU A 110 12.78 -19.00 15.97
CA GLU A 110 13.42 -19.50 17.18
C GLU A 110 13.34 -18.53 18.38
N GLN A 111 13.31 -17.21 18.13
CA GLN A 111 13.21 -16.20 19.19
C GLN A 111 11.78 -16.04 19.70
N TYR A 112 10.79 -16.50 18.94
CA TYR A 112 9.37 -16.27 19.19
C TYR A 112 8.55 -17.56 19.31
N LYS A 113 9.20 -18.72 19.45
CA LYS A 113 8.55 -20.04 19.55
C LYS A 113 7.51 -20.13 20.69
N ASP A 114 7.72 -19.39 21.77
CA ASP A 114 6.87 -19.36 22.95
C ASP A 114 5.91 -18.14 22.95
N PHE A 115 5.94 -17.33 21.89
CA PHE A 115 5.08 -16.15 21.75
C PHE A 115 3.61 -16.56 21.76
N GLN A 116 2.83 -15.88 22.61
CA GLN A 116 1.38 -16.01 22.62
C GLN A 116 0.78 -14.77 21.94
N PRO A 117 -0.03 -14.94 20.87
CA PRO A 117 -0.71 -13.81 20.27
C PRO A 117 -1.67 -13.16 21.27
N PRO A 118 -1.93 -11.84 21.14
CA PRO A 118 -2.91 -11.18 21.98
C PRO A 118 -4.30 -11.80 21.77
N GLU A 119 -5.13 -11.76 22.80
CA GLU A 119 -6.54 -12.12 22.67
C GLU A 119 -7.21 -11.24 21.61
N GLN A 120 -8.14 -11.83 20.86
CA GLN A 120 -8.85 -11.12 19.81
C GLN A 120 -9.68 -9.97 20.41
N PHE A 121 -9.31 -8.73 20.06
CA PHE A 121 -10.03 -7.52 20.48
C PHE A 121 -10.72 -6.79 19.31
N ILE A 122 -10.42 -7.17 18.07
CA ILE A 122 -11.08 -6.67 16.87
C ILE A 122 -12.08 -7.73 16.42
N ALA A 123 -13.35 -7.34 16.26
CA ALA A 123 -14.38 -8.26 15.79
C ALA A 123 -14.12 -8.73 14.37
N ASN A 124 -14.46 -9.99 14.08
CA ASN A 124 -14.44 -10.49 12.71
C ASN A 124 -15.45 -9.71 11.86
N SER A 125 -15.09 -9.46 10.59
CA SER A 125 -16.02 -8.84 9.64
C SER A 125 -17.24 -9.75 9.44
N PRO A 126 -18.47 -9.20 9.46
CA PRO A 126 -19.67 -9.95 9.07
C PRO A 126 -19.74 -10.21 7.55
N GLY A 127 -18.77 -9.71 6.79
CA GLY A 127 -18.72 -9.72 5.32
C GLY A 127 -19.23 -8.40 4.72
N HIS A 128 -18.60 -7.95 3.63
CA HIS A 128 -18.82 -6.60 3.08
C HIS A 128 -20.28 -6.26 2.72
N HIS A 129 -21.08 -7.25 2.31
CA HIS A 129 -22.47 -7.05 1.93
C HIS A 129 -23.35 -6.86 3.17
N ALA A 130 -23.12 -7.69 4.20
CA ALA A 130 -23.83 -7.57 5.47
C ALA A 130 -23.47 -6.27 6.17
N GLU A 131 -22.18 -5.91 6.16
CA GLU A 131 -21.70 -4.65 6.71
C GLU A 131 -22.36 -3.44 6.04
N TRP A 132 -22.45 -3.43 4.70
CA TRP A 132 -23.12 -2.37 3.96
C TRP A 132 -24.61 -2.25 4.33
N VAL A 133 -25.34 -3.38 4.40
CA VAL A 133 -26.75 -3.38 4.80
C VAL A 133 -26.93 -2.87 6.23
N ILE A 134 -26.04 -3.24 7.16
CA ILE A 134 -26.06 -2.76 8.54
C ILE A 134 -25.85 -1.25 8.57
N ALA A 135 -24.80 -0.75 7.92
CA ALA A 135 -24.49 0.67 7.85
C ALA A 135 -25.66 1.49 7.28
N CYS A 136 -26.31 1.03 6.21
CA CYS A 136 -27.48 1.69 5.64
C CYS A 136 -28.67 1.76 6.61
N ARG A 137 -28.83 0.77 7.51
CA ARG A 137 -29.95 0.71 8.46
C ARG A 137 -29.70 1.50 9.74
N THR A 138 -28.46 1.56 10.20
CA THR A 138 -28.11 2.11 11.52
C THR A 138 -27.38 3.44 11.44
N GLY A 139 -26.81 3.79 10.29
CA GLY A 139 -25.89 4.92 10.14
C GLY A 139 -24.50 4.65 10.72
N SER A 140 -24.17 3.41 11.08
CA SER A 140 -22.81 3.05 11.53
C SER A 140 -21.80 3.14 10.38
N PRO A 141 -20.52 3.45 10.64
CA PRO A 141 -19.49 3.39 9.61
C PRO A 141 -19.27 1.95 9.10
N THR A 142 -18.76 1.82 7.88
CA THR A 142 -18.23 0.57 7.32
C THR A 142 -16.77 0.39 7.75
N GLY A 143 -16.22 -0.82 7.57
CA GLY A 143 -14.80 -1.11 7.82
C GLY A 143 -13.85 -0.44 6.83
N SER A 144 -14.37 0.00 5.68
CA SER A 144 -13.60 0.70 4.63
C SER A 144 -14.34 1.96 4.14
N PRO A 145 -14.47 3.00 4.98
CA PRO A 145 -15.11 4.25 4.59
C PRO A 145 -14.25 5.01 3.56
N PHE A 146 -14.83 5.96 2.81
CA PHE A 146 -14.08 6.73 1.80
C PHE A 146 -12.92 7.55 2.38
N SER A 147 -13.03 8.00 3.63
CA SER A 147 -11.94 8.69 4.33
C SER A 147 -10.68 7.82 4.48
N TYR A 148 -10.85 6.50 4.50
CA TYR A 148 -9.77 5.51 4.53
C TYR A 148 -9.43 5.03 3.11
N ALA A 149 -10.44 4.55 2.37
CA ALA A 149 -10.25 3.94 1.06
C ALA A 149 -9.70 4.93 0.01
N GLY A 150 -10.01 6.23 0.14
CA GLY A 150 -9.48 7.28 -0.72
C GLY A 150 -7.96 7.40 -0.64
N LEU A 151 -7.41 7.51 0.58
CA LEU A 151 -5.97 7.61 0.84
C LEU A 151 -5.22 6.36 0.39
N LEU A 152 -5.76 5.18 0.70
CA LEU A 152 -5.19 3.91 0.25
C LEU A 152 -5.14 3.82 -1.28
N THR A 153 -6.24 4.21 -1.94
CA THR A 153 -6.35 4.19 -3.40
C THR A 153 -5.37 5.18 -4.04
N GLU A 154 -5.28 6.38 -3.49
CA GLU A 154 -4.33 7.40 -3.91
C GLU A 154 -2.88 6.87 -3.86
N ALA A 155 -2.44 6.34 -2.73
CA ALA A 155 -1.11 5.76 -2.58
C ALA A 155 -0.85 4.63 -3.59
N ASN A 156 -1.82 3.74 -3.79
CA ASN A 156 -1.70 2.65 -4.77
C ASN A 156 -1.50 3.16 -6.19
N HIS A 157 -2.22 4.23 -6.58
CA HIS A 157 -2.06 4.82 -7.90
C HIS A 157 -0.72 5.53 -8.08
N LEU A 158 -0.22 6.20 -7.04
CA LEU A 158 1.06 6.90 -7.10
C LEU A 158 2.25 5.97 -7.39
N GLY A 159 2.18 4.70 -7.00
CA GLY A 159 3.16 3.68 -7.41
C GLY A 159 3.28 3.54 -8.92
N ASN A 160 2.15 3.43 -9.61
CA ASN A 160 2.13 3.37 -11.06
C ASN A 160 2.59 4.68 -11.69
N VAL A 161 2.25 5.83 -11.10
CA VAL A 161 2.67 7.14 -11.59
C VAL A 161 4.20 7.26 -11.52
N ALA A 162 4.81 6.93 -10.38
CA ALA A 162 6.25 6.95 -10.20
C ALA A 162 6.96 6.00 -11.17
N TYR A 163 6.43 4.78 -11.33
CA TYR A 163 6.96 3.81 -12.28
C TYR A 163 6.88 4.31 -13.72
N ARG A 164 5.76 4.89 -14.15
CA ARG A 164 5.62 5.47 -15.50
C ARG A 164 6.48 6.72 -15.70
N ALA A 165 6.71 7.49 -14.65
CA ALA A 165 7.62 8.64 -14.68
C ALA A 165 9.10 8.21 -14.80
N GLY A 166 9.43 6.95 -14.46
CA GLY A 166 10.79 6.40 -14.51
C GLY A 166 11.74 7.01 -13.48
N GLN A 167 11.24 7.79 -12.52
CA GLN A 167 12.04 8.50 -11.53
C GLN A 167 11.26 8.77 -10.25
N LYS A 168 11.96 9.22 -9.21
CA LYS A 168 11.33 9.63 -7.95
C LYS A 168 10.34 10.77 -8.17
N ILE A 169 9.14 10.63 -7.62
CA ILE A 169 8.15 11.70 -7.52
C ILE A 169 8.00 12.14 -6.07
N GLU A 170 7.93 13.44 -5.85
CA GLU A 170 7.51 14.07 -4.60
C GLU A 170 6.02 14.34 -4.70
N TRP A 171 5.27 14.00 -3.66
CA TRP A 171 3.83 14.08 -3.68
C TRP A 171 3.34 15.20 -2.75
N ASN A 172 2.67 16.19 -3.34
CA ASN A 172 1.95 17.20 -2.60
C ASN A 172 0.47 16.79 -2.53
N HIS A 173 0.10 16.11 -1.45
CA HIS A 173 -1.28 15.66 -1.21
C HIS A 173 -2.30 16.80 -1.14
N ALA A 174 -1.92 17.97 -0.58
CA ALA A 174 -2.86 19.07 -0.41
C ALA A 174 -3.35 19.63 -1.75
N ASP A 175 -2.43 19.76 -2.71
CA ASP A 175 -2.74 20.27 -4.05
C ASP A 175 -2.91 19.16 -5.10
N MET A 176 -2.67 17.90 -4.72
CA MET A 176 -2.66 16.72 -5.60
C MET A 176 -1.70 16.89 -6.80
N THR A 177 -0.46 17.33 -6.53
CA THR A 177 0.56 17.67 -7.56
C THR A 177 1.90 16.96 -7.36
N ILE A 178 2.72 16.96 -8.42
CA ILE A 178 4.07 16.38 -8.43
C ILE A 178 5.10 17.48 -8.78
N PRO A 179 5.47 18.33 -7.80
CA PRO A 179 6.25 19.54 -8.08
C PRO A 179 7.63 19.27 -8.66
N ASN A 180 8.25 18.15 -8.32
CA ASN A 180 9.60 17.79 -8.77
C ASN A 180 9.61 17.09 -10.16
N CYS A 181 8.45 16.69 -10.69
CA CYS A 181 8.34 16.00 -11.98
C CYS A 181 7.06 16.41 -12.73
N PRO A 182 6.98 17.65 -13.26
CA PRO A 182 5.77 18.16 -13.93
C PRO A 182 5.29 17.27 -15.10
N ALA A 183 6.22 16.60 -15.79
CA ALA A 183 5.87 15.68 -16.86
C ALA A 183 5.04 14.47 -16.37
N ALA A 184 5.17 14.06 -15.10
CA ALA A 184 4.38 12.97 -14.53
C ALA A 184 2.93 13.35 -14.21
N GLU A 185 2.62 14.66 -14.14
CA GLU A 185 1.25 15.12 -13.83
C GLU A 185 0.23 14.71 -14.90
N GLN A 186 0.68 14.46 -16.13
CA GLN A 186 -0.15 13.89 -17.20
C GLN A 186 -0.77 12.53 -16.81
N TYR A 187 -0.21 11.84 -15.82
CA TYR A 187 -0.71 10.55 -15.33
C TYR A 187 -1.72 10.66 -14.19
N LEU A 188 -1.88 11.84 -13.59
CA LEU A 188 -2.80 12.06 -12.46
C LEU A 188 -4.26 12.20 -12.91
N LYS A 189 -4.47 12.67 -14.13
CA LYS A 189 -5.78 13.01 -14.66
C LYS A 189 -5.86 12.68 -16.13
N ARG A 190 -7.08 12.42 -16.59
CA ARG A 190 -7.39 12.16 -17.99
C ARG A 190 -8.30 13.26 -18.48
N GLU A 191 -7.97 13.83 -19.64
CA GLU A 191 -8.89 14.72 -20.35
C GLU A 191 -10.16 13.94 -20.74
N PRO A 192 -11.34 14.36 -20.27
CA PRO A 192 -12.60 13.78 -20.71
C PRO A 192 -12.72 13.85 -22.23
N ARG A 193 -13.35 12.84 -22.84
CA ARG A 193 -13.61 12.89 -24.28
C ARG A 193 -14.57 14.04 -24.58
N THR A 194 -14.42 14.69 -25.73
CA THR A 194 -15.32 15.76 -26.18
C THR A 194 -16.79 15.37 -26.01
N GLY A 195 -17.57 16.24 -25.36
CA GLY A 195 -18.98 16.00 -25.03
C GLY A 195 -19.23 15.37 -23.66
N TRP A 196 -18.18 14.96 -22.94
CA TRP A 196 -18.26 14.45 -21.57
C TRP A 196 -17.56 15.42 -20.62
N SER A 197 -18.13 15.65 -19.44
CA SER A 197 -17.52 16.44 -18.36
C SER A 197 -17.70 15.72 -17.03
N LEU A 198 -16.74 15.93 -16.12
CA LEU A 198 -16.87 15.58 -14.71
C LEU A 198 -17.46 16.80 -14.01
N SER A 199 -18.67 16.66 -13.45
CA SER A 199 -19.37 17.68 -12.67
C SER A 199 -19.03 17.61 -11.20
#